data_AF-A0A3C0I501-F1
#
_entry.id   AF-A0A3C0I501-F1
#
_cell.length_a   1.000
_cell.length_b   1.000
_cell.length_c   1.000
_cell.angle_alpha   90.00
_cell.angle_beta   90.00
_cell.angle_gamma   90.00
#
_symmetry.space_group_name_H-M   'P 1'
#
loop_
_entity.id
_entity.type
_entity.pdbx_description
1 polymer ?
#
loop_
_entity_poly.entity_id
_entity_poly.type
_entity_poly.pdbx_seq_one_letter_code
_entity_poly.pdbx_strand_id
1 'polypeptide(L)'
;AQLTRYNSVLKQEVQDMVGFFLISKPKAVKSNAAEEALKYPRDFLAHLSEHGRRVFVKGRYAGMVKTAYPNLKVVSAEENVEDAVLEAEPGSVGLEIVQTGNTLRKKGLVLHGTPLFLSESLYVVDYYRYLKSKPLQKFLERVNPIGYFDEERIKQFALWYLALESNLGDSWIHKPSITDLFCEAQEPENGLRPYRLQTRYWKPDDVYKQEEAMTWLEDSKKKLQDYYDFFAHGA
;
A
#
# COMPACT_ATOMS: atom_id res chain seq x y z
N ALA A 1 19.62 -7.56 1.29
CA ALA A 1 19.90 -6.17 0.94
C ALA A 1 18.57 -5.50 0.70
N GLN A 2 18.35 -4.40 1.39
CA GLN A 2 17.14 -3.59 1.21
C GLN A 2 17.33 -2.64 0.04
N LEU A 3 16.23 -2.33 -0.64
CA LEU A 3 16.20 -1.34 -1.70
C LEU A 3 15.59 -0.09 -1.07
N THR A 4 16.45 0.68 -0.40
CA THR A 4 16.07 1.91 0.30
C THR A 4 16.32 3.13 -0.58
N ARG A 5 15.69 4.22 -0.16
CA ARG A 5 15.93 5.57 -0.68
C ARG A 5 15.83 6.59 0.43
N TYR A 6 16.54 7.68 0.29
CA TYR A 6 16.44 8.80 1.21
C TYR A 6 15.02 9.37 1.24
N ASN A 7 14.43 9.41 2.43
CA ASN A 7 13.14 10.00 2.71
C ASN A 7 13.34 11.38 3.35
N SER A 8 12.95 12.45 2.65
CA SER A 8 13.16 13.82 3.13
C SER A 8 12.29 14.22 4.32
N VAL A 9 11.20 13.49 4.59
CA VAL A 9 10.27 13.77 5.69
C VAL A 9 10.91 13.30 7.00
N LEU A 10 11.41 12.06 7.02
CA LEU A 10 12.06 11.47 8.18
C LEU A 10 13.58 11.70 8.24
N LYS A 11 14.17 12.26 7.18
CA LYS A 11 15.61 12.52 7.02
C LYS A 11 16.49 11.27 7.20
N GLN A 12 16.01 10.13 6.71
CA GLN A 12 16.72 8.84 6.77
C GLN A 12 16.37 7.95 5.57
N GLU A 13 17.12 6.87 5.39
CA GLU A 13 16.84 5.85 4.38
C GLU A 13 15.59 5.05 4.78
N VAL A 14 14.66 4.91 3.83
CA VAL A 14 13.43 4.12 3.99
C VAL A 14 13.29 3.19 2.80
N GLN A 15 12.83 1.95 3.01
CA GLN A 15 12.52 1.02 1.92
C GLN A 15 11.62 1.68 0.88
N ASP A 16 11.91 1.44 -0.39
CA ASP A 16 11.14 1.94 -1.53
C ASP A 16 9.79 1.19 -1.61
N MET A 17 8.85 1.62 -0.76
CA MET A 17 7.48 1.15 -0.70
C MET A 17 6.53 2.21 -1.27
N VAL A 18 5.45 1.76 -1.90
CA VAL A 18 4.39 2.59 -2.49
C VAL A 18 3.04 1.92 -2.25
N GLY A 19 1.98 2.73 -2.16
CA GLY A 19 0.60 2.24 -2.22
C GLY A 19 -0.13 2.80 -3.42
N PHE A 20 -1.05 2.02 -4.00
CA PHE A 20 -1.93 2.50 -5.05
C PHE A 20 -3.24 2.99 -4.43
N PHE A 21 -3.33 4.29 -4.22
CA PHE A 21 -4.39 4.89 -3.42
C PHE A 21 -5.42 5.62 -4.27
N LEU A 22 -6.58 5.80 -3.66
CA LEU A 22 -7.56 6.75 -4.14
C LEU A 22 -7.22 8.17 -3.67
N ILE A 23 -7.31 9.14 -4.58
CA ILE A 23 -7.06 10.56 -4.34
C ILE A 23 -8.24 11.40 -4.83
N SER A 24 -8.49 12.54 -4.18
CA SER A 24 -9.50 13.49 -4.65
C SER A 24 -9.17 14.93 -4.28
N LYS A 25 -9.96 15.86 -4.83
CA LYS A 25 -10.04 17.21 -4.25
C LYS A 25 -10.61 17.12 -2.83
N PRO A 26 -10.25 18.03 -1.92
CA PRO A 26 -10.92 18.15 -0.64
C PRO A 26 -12.40 18.49 -0.87
N LYS A 27 -13.29 17.93 -0.04
CA LYS A 27 -14.71 18.34 -0.08
C LYS A 27 -14.80 19.81 0.35
N ALA A 28 -15.57 20.62 -0.38
CA ALA A 28 -15.90 21.96 0.05
C ALA A 28 -16.74 21.87 1.33
N VAL A 29 -16.20 22.30 2.46
CA VAL A 29 -16.86 22.25 3.77
C VAL A 29 -18.11 23.14 3.73
N LYS A 30 -19.28 22.54 3.58
CA LYS A 30 -20.57 23.17 3.89
C LYS A 30 -21.13 22.49 5.12
N SER A 31 -20.74 23.02 6.29
CA SER A 31 -21.33 22.87 7.63
C SER A 31 -21.59 21.45 8.17
N ASN A 32 -21.04 21.20 9.36
CA ASN A 32 -21.25 20.07 10.30
C ASN A 32 -20.42 18.80 10.05
N ALA A 33 -19.11 18.90 10.33
CA ALA A 33 -18.14 17.80 10.31
C ALA A 33 -18.54 16.56 11.14
N ALA A 34 -19.43 16.70 12.14
CA ALA A 34 -19.88 15.61 13.00
C ALA A 34 -20.93 14.69 12.34
N GLU A 35 -21.76 15.19 11.40
CA GLU A 35 -22.75 14.37 10.69
C GLU A 35 -22.18 13.71 9.42
N GLU A 36 -21.12 14.27 8.83
CA GLU A 36 -20.54 13.74 7.59
C GLU A 36 -19.58 12.56 7.79
N ALA A 37 -18.94 12.46 8.97
CA ALA A 37 -18.15 11.28 9.33
C ALA A 37 -19.00 9.98 9.34
N LEU A 38 -20.31 10.11 9.57
CA LEU A 38 -21.28 9.00 9.52
C LEU A 38 -21.67 8.59 8.08
N LYS A 39 -21.37 9.41 7.07
CA LYS A 39 -21.75 9.18 5.65
C LYS A 39 -20.57 8.87 4.74
N TYR A 40 -19.36 8.69 5.27
CA TYR A 40 -18.27 8.19 4.46
C TYR A 40 -18.48 6.68 4.22
N PRO A 41 -18.57 6.22 2.96
CA PRO A 41 -18.74 4.81 2.69
C PRO A 41 -17.57 4.01 3.27
N ARG A 42 -17.87 2.94 4.03
CA ARG A 42 -16.83 2.00 4.49
C ARG A 42 -16.07 1.39 3.31
N ASP A 43 -16.79 1.16 2.21
CA ASP A 43 -16.21 0.80 0.92
C ASP A 43 -16.43 1.94 -0.08
N PHE A 44 -15.42 2.80 -0.20
CA PHE A 44 -15.49 3.96 -1.08
C PHE A 44 -15.48 3.59 -2.57
N LEU A 45 -14.89 2.44 -2.94
CA LEU A 45 -14.88 1.97 -4.32
C LEU A 45 -16.25 1.42 -4.74
N ALA A 46 -16.95 0.72 -3.85
CA ALA A 46 -18.33 0.31 -4.06
C ALA A 46 -19.24 1.54 -4.26
N HIS A 47 -19.09 2.55 -3.40
CA HIS A 47 -19.84 3.80 -3.56
C HIS A 47 -19.54 4.51 -4.88
N LEU A 48 -18.28 4.54 -5.31
CA LEU A 48 -17.90 5.10 -6.62
C LEU A 48 -18.46 4.29 -7.79
N SER A 49 -18.62 2.97 -7.64
CA SER A 49 -19.20 2.11 -8.67
C SER A 49 -20.68 2.43 -8.91
N GLU A 50 -21.42 2.75 -7.84
CA GLU A 50 -22.84 3.05 -7.92
C GLU A 50 -23.13 4.53 -8.21
N HIS A 51 -22.39 5.43 -7.56
CA HIS A 51 -22.69 6.87 -7.52
C HIS A 51 -21.57 7.75 -8.05
N GLY A 52 -20.39 7.18 -8.30
CA GLY A 52 -19.19 7.91 -8.66
C GLY A 52 -19.23 8.56 -10.04
N ARG A 53 -18.44 9.63 -10.16
CA ARG A 53 -18.07 10.27 -11.42
C ARG A 53 -16.87 9.53 -12.02
N ARG A 54 -16.04 10.25 -12.77
CA ARG A 54 -14.87 9.70 -13.44
C ARG A 54 -13.81 9.27 -12.41
N VAL A 55 -13.25 8.09 -12.63
CA VAL A 55 -12.08 7.58 -11.91
C VAL A 55 -10.90 7.66 -12.86
N PHE A 56 -10.03 8.65 -12.63
CA PHE A 56 -8.83 8.84 -13.42
C PHE A 56 -7.76 7.85 -12.98
N VAL A 57 -7.08 7.23 -13.94
CA VAL A 57 -5.98 6.32 -13.66
C VAL A 57 -4.95 6.43 -14.77
N LYS A 58 -3.67 6.30 -14.45
CA LYS A 58 -2.61 6.30 -15.45
C LYS A 58 -2.83 5.16 -16.45
N GLY A 59 -2.68 5.43 -17.75
CA GLY A 59 -3.07 4.48 -18.80
C GLY A 59 -2.52 3.05 -18.65
N ARG A 60 -1.29 2.90 -18.17
CA ARG A 60 -0.66 1.58 -17.92
C ARG A 60 -1.39 0.72 -16.87
N TYR A 61 -2.19 1.33 -15.99
CA TYR A 61 -2.99 0.64 -14.97
C TYR A 61 -4.47 0.57 -15.32
N ALA A 62 -4.94 1.28 -16.35
CA ALA A 62 -6.35 1.35 -16.69
C ALA A 62 -6.98 -0.01 -16.99
N GLY A 63 -6.26 -0.90 -17.69
CA GLY A 63 -6.74 -2.26 -17.99
C GLY A 63 -6.95 -3.06 -16.71
N MET A 64 -5.95 -3.10 -15.82
CA MET A 64 -6.01 -3.80 -14.55
C MET A 64 -7.17 -3.30 -13.67
N VAL A 65 -7.34 -1.98 -13.56
CA VAL A 65 -8.44 -1.39 -12.77
C VAL A 65 -9.80 -1.72 -13.37
N LYS A 66 -9.96 -1.64 -14.69
CA LYS A 66 -11.23 -2.01 -15.36
C LYS A 66 -11.58 -3.48 -15.17
N THR A 67 -10.59 -4.37 -15.12
CA THR A 67 -10.82 -5.79 -14.87
C THR A 67 -11.21 -6.06 -13.42
N ALA A 68 -10.51 -5.45 -12.46
CA ALA A 68 -10.79 -5.65 -11.04
C ALA A 68 -12.10 -4.96 -10.60
N TYR A 69 -12.43 -3.82 -11.21
CA TYR A 69 -13.59 -3.00 -10.86
C TYR A 69 -14.38 -2.60 -12.12
N PRO A 70 -15.11 -3.55 -12.73
CA PRO A 70 -15.77 -3.34 -14.03
C PRO A 70 -16.86 -2.26 -14.01
N ASN A 71 -17.41 -1.95 -12.83
CA ASN A 71 -18.46 -0.96 -12.66
C ASN A 71 -17.93 0.47 -12.46
N LEU A 72 -16.62 0.66 -12.29
CA LEU A 72 -16.04 2.00 -12.19
C LEU A 72 -16.00 2.69 -13.56
N LYS A 73 -16.30 3.98 -13.57
CA LYS A 73 -16.19 4.84 -14.76
C LYS A 73 -14.73 5.26 -14.98
N VAL A 74 -13.90 4.29 -15.33
CA VAL A 74 -12.45 4.46 -15.47
C VAL A 74 -12.09 5.26 -16.72
N VAL A 75 -11.38 6.36 -16.53
CA VAL A 75 -10.82 7.22 -17.59
C VAL A 75 -9.30 7.17 -17.50
N SER A 76 -8.64 6.91 -18.63
CA SER A 76 -7.18 6.94 -18.71
C SER A 76 -6.71 8.40 -18.67
N ALA A 77 -5.94 8.77 -17.64
CA ALA A 77 -5.13 9.98 -17.66
C ALA A 77 -3.80 9.64 -18.32
N GLU A 78 -3.49 10.29 -19.45
CA GLU A 78 -2.32 9.93 -20.27
C GLU A 78 -1.01 10.18 -19.53
N GLU A 79 -0.88 11.29 -18.80
CA GLU A 79 0.39 11.69 -18.18
C GLU A 79 0.31 11.89 -16.66
N ASN A 80 -0.69 12.64 -16.17
CA ASN A 80 -0.80 13.03 -14.77
C ASN A 80 -2.22 12.84 -14.22
N VAL A 81 -2.39 11.90 -13.29
CA VAL A 81 -3.70 11.62 -12.67
C VAL A 81 -4.11 12.77 -11.76
N GLU A 82 -3.16 13.36 -11.04
CA GLU A 82 -3.45 14.41 -10.07
C GLU A 82 -4.02 15.68 -10.73
N ASP A 83 -3.49 16.10 -11.88
CA ASP A 83 -3.98 17.23 -12.68
C ASP A 83 -5.34 16.91 -13.29
N ALA A 84 -5.52 15.71 -13.83
CA ALA A 84 -6.82 15.28 -14.37
C ALA A 84 -7.92 15.32 -13.28
N VAL A 85 -7.59 14.95 -12.04
CA VAL A 85 -8.51 15.09 -10.90
C VAL A 85 -8.80 16.55 -10.61
N LEU A 86 -7.79 17.43 -10.58
CA LEU A 86 -7.94 18.86 -10.29
C LEU A 86 -8.79 19.60 -11.33
N GLU A 87 -8.71 19.21 -12.61
CA GLU A 87 -9.44 19.84 -13.71
C GLU A 87 -10.87 19.32 -13.87
N ALA A 88 -11.17 18.13 -13.35
CA ALA A 88 -12.47 17.50 -13.50
C ALA A 88 -13.57 18.07 -12.58
N GLU A 89 -14.82 17.71 -12.83
CA GLU A 89 -15.98 18.07 -12.00
C GLU A 89 -15.88 17.52 -10.55
N PRO A 90 -16.54 18.20 -9.58
CA PRO A 90 -16.65 17.69 -8.22
C PRO A 90 -17.16 16.25 -8.15
N GLY A 91 -16.55 15.45 -7.28
CA GLY A 91 -16.85 14.02 -7.14
C GLY A 91 -16.05 13.11 -8.08
N SER A 92 -15.22 13.68 -8.96
CA SER A 92 -14.20 12.91 -9.68
C SER A 92 -13.00 12.61 -8.79
N VAL A 93 -12.39 11.45 -9.02
CA VAL A 93 -11.32 10.90 -8.17
C VAL A 93 -10.22 10.30 -9.03
N GLY A 94 -9.06 10.06 -8.45
CA GLY A 94 -7.92 9.43 -9.11
C GLY A 94 -7.48 8.17 -8.37
N LEU A 95 -6.94 7.21 -9.10
CA LEU A 95 -6.16 6.10 -8.56
C LEU A 95 -4.70 6.32 -8.94
N GLU A 96 -3.85 6.52 -7.93
CA GLU A 96 -2.45 6.93 -8.12
C GLU A 96 -1.51 6.17 -7.19
N ILE A 97 -0.28 5.93 -7.66
CA ILE A 97 0.80 5.38 -6.86
C ILE A 97 1.38 6.49 -6.00
N VAL A 98 1.20 6.34 -4.69
CA VAL A 98 1.66 7.30 -3.70
C VAL A 98 2.76 6.67 -2.86
N GLN A 99 3.88 7.38 -2.81
CA GLN A 99 5.03 6.98 -2.01
C GLN A 99 5.19 7.87 -0.78
N THR A 100 5.49 9.15 -1.00
CA THR A 100 5.70 10.14 0.07
C THR A 100 4.48 11.04 0.26
N GLY A 101 3.58 11.13 -0.72
CA GLY A 101 2.47 12.09 -0.71
C GLY A 101 2.84 13.53 -1.08
N ASN A 102 4.11 13.80 -1.45
CA ASN A 102 4.57 15.17 -1.75
C ASN A 102 3.78 15.86 -2.86
N THR A 103 3.47 15.14 -3.95
CA THR A 103 2.69 15.70 -5.07
C THR A 103 1.28 16.06 -4.61
N LEU A 104 0.63 15.18 -3.84
CA LEU A 104 -0.71 15.43 -3.30
C LEU A 104 -0.74 16.66 -2.41
N ARG A 105 0.20 16.76 -1.46
CA ARG A 105 0.31 17.94 -0.59
C ARG A 105 0.52 19.21 -1.41
N LYS A 106 1.44 19.21 -2.38
CA LYS A 106 1.72 20.38 -3.24
C LYS A 106 0.48 20.82 -4.02
N LYS A 107 -0.34 19.86 -4.45
CA LYS A 107 -1.55 20.06 -5.24
C LYS A 107 -2.82 20.25 -4.40
N GLY A 108 -2.72 20.18 -3.07
CA GLY A 108 -3.86 20.27 -2.16
C GLY A 108 -4.87 19.13 -2.33
N LEU A 109 -4.42 17.95 -2.75
CA LEU A 109 -5.24 16.75 -2.89
C LEU A 109 -5.21 15.93 -1.60
N VAL A 110 -6.31 15.20 -1.35
CA VAL A 110 -6.44 14.29 -0.21
C VAL A 110 -6.24 12.84 -0.65
N LEU A 111 -5.70 12.04 0.25
CA LEU A 111 -5.51 10.59 0.15
C LEU A 111 -6.61 9.89 0.95
N HIS A 112 -7.19 8.82 0.43
CA HIS A 112 -8.29 8.11 1.11
C HIS A 112 -7.93 6.69 1.51
N GLY A 113 -8.20 6.37 2.78
CA GLY A 113 -8.28 5.00 3.27
C GLY A 113 -7.01 4.17 3.10
N THR A 114 -7.23 2.86 2.96
CA THR A 114 -6.22 1.87 2.59
C THR A 114 -5.94 1.90 1.08
N PRO A 115 -4.71 1.61 0.62
CA PRO A 115 -4.44 1.47 -0.81
C PRO A 115 -5.09 0.19 -1.35
N LEU A 116 -5.37 0.18 -2.65
CA LEU A 116 -5.86 -1.00 -3.36
C LEU A 116 -4.83 -2.13 -3.36
N PHE A 117 -3.55 -1.77 -3.39
CA PHE A 117 -2.44 -2.68 -3.16
C PHE A 117 -1.20 -1.91 -2.70
N LEU A 118 -0.35 -2.61 -1.96
CA LEU A 118 0.99 -2.17 -1.64
C LEU A 118 1.99 -2.79 -2.60
N SER A 119 3.05 -2.07 -2.90
CA SER A 119 4.16 -2.56 -3.70
C SER A 119 5.46 -2.06 -3.11
N GLU A 120 6.50 -2.86 -3.22
CA GLU A 120 7.84 -2.50 -2.78
C GLU A 120 8.85 -2.97 -3.83
N SER A 121 10.00 -2.30 -3.89
CA SER A 121 11.10 -2.74 -4.73
C SER A 121 11.69 -4.05 -4.17
N LEU A 122 11.71 -5.10 -5.00
CA LEU A 122 12.12 -6.45 -4.62
C LEU A 122 13.16 -7.02 -5.59
N TYR A 123 14.03 -7.90 -5.08
CA TYR A 123 14.81 -8.79 -5.91
C TYR A 123 13.97 -10.00 -6.31
N VAL A 124 13.59 -10.08 -7.58
CA VAL A 124 12.84 -11.21 -8.14
C VAL A 124 13.79 -12.11 -8.91
N VAL A 125 13.76 -13.41 -8.61
CA VAL A 125 14.64 -14.40 -9.23
C VAL A 125 13.82 -15.56 -9.77
N ASP A 126 14.13 -15.97 -11.00
CA ASP A 126 13.62 -17.22 -11.57
C ASP A 126 14.13 -18.42 -10.74
N TYR A 127 13.20 -19.14 -10.13
CA TYR A 127 13.54 -20.26 -9.25
C TYR A 127 14.24 -21.42 -9.97
N TYR A 128 13.82 -21.75 -11.20
CA TYR A 128 14.45 -22.83 -11.96
C TYR A 128 15.89 -22.49 -12.34
N ARG A 129 16.15 -21.22 -12.65
CA ARG A 129 17.50 -20.71 -12.91
C ARG A 129 18.34 -20.69 -11.63
N TYR A 130 17.76 -20.27 -10.50
CA TYR A 130 18.41 -20.29 -9.19
C TYR A 130 18.91 -21.68 -8.83
N LEU A 131 18.07 -22.73 -8.97
CA LEU A 131 18.45 -24.10 -8.63
C LEU A 131 19.65 -24.62 -9.43
N LYS A 132 19.83 -24.16 -10.67
CA LYS A 132 20.87 -24.66 -11.59
C LYS A 132 22.14 -23.82 -11.62
N SER A 133 22.12 -22.60 -11.07
CA SER A 133 23.20 -21.63 -11.23
C SER A 133 23.92 -21.34 -9.91
N LYS A 134 25.11 -21.95 -9.73
CA LYS A 134 25.99 -21.64 -8.59
C LYS A 134 26.37 -20.15 -8.50
N PRO A 135 26.66 -19.42 -9.60
CA PRO A 135 26.91 -17.98 -9.52
C PRO A 135 25.72 -17.19 -8.97
N LEU A 136 24.50 -17.56 -9.36
CA LEU A 136 23.28 -16.91 -8.88
C LEU A 136 23.02 -17.23 -7.41
N GLN A 137 23.25 -18.47 -6.98
CA GLN A 137 23.18 -18.86 -5.56
C GLN A 137 24.16 -18.02 -4.72
N LYS A 138 25.43 -17.96 -5.13
CA LYS A 138 26.45 -17.14 -4.47
C LYS A 138 26.10 -15.65 -4.47
N PHE A 139 25.47 -15.15 -5.53
CA PHE A 139 25.02 -13.76 -5.59
C PHE A 139 23.92 -13.51 -4.55
N LEU A 140 22.91 -14.38 -4.44
CA LEU A 140 21.84 -14.22 -3.47
C LEU A 140 22.31 -14.40 -2.03
N GLU A 141 23.24 -15.31 -1.77
CA GLU A 141 23.90 -15.43 -0.46
C GLU A 141 24.60 -14.11 -0.07
N ARG A 142 25.29 -13.47 -1.02
CA ARG A 142 25.96 -12.18 -0.78
C ARG A 142 24.98 -11.03 -0.60
N VAL A 143 23.92 -10.99 -1.41
CA VAL A 143 22.89 -9.95 -1.34
C VAL A 143 22.06 -10.12 -0.08
N ASN A 144 21.88 -11.34 0.42
CA ASN A 144 21.12 -11.68 1.62
C ASN A 144 19.76 -10.96 1.66
N PRO A 145 18.84 -11.26 0.72
CA PRO A 145 17.55 -10.58 0.62
C PRO A 145 16.73 -10.80 1.90
N ILE A 146 15.97 -9.77 2.27
CA ILE A 146 15.17 -9.76 3.50
C ILE A 146 13.81 -10.38 3.21
N GLY A 147 13.34 -11.23 4.11
CA GLY A 147 12.04 -11.88 4.07
C GLY A 147 10.89 -10.97 4.53
N TYR A 148 9.67 -11.40 4.23
CA TYR A 148 8.46 -10.62 4.49
C TYR A 148 8.24 -10.30 5.99
N PHE A 149 8.49 -11.27 6.87
CA PHE A 149 8.33 -11.17 8.34
C PHE A 149 9.64 -10.86 9.07
N ASP A 150 10.70 -10.53 8.35
CA ASP A 150 11.97 -10.20 8.98
C ASP A 150 11.88 -8.83 9.67
N GLU A 151 12.50 -8.75 10.84
CA GLU A 151 12.43 -7.59 11.73
C GLU A 151 12.77 -6.27 11.04
N GLU A 152 13.83 -6.24 10.23
CA GLU A 152 14.23 -5.03 9.53
C GLU A 152 13.20 -4.62 8.46
N ARG A 153 12.47 -5.54 7.81
CA ARG A 153 11.38 -5.16 6.89
C ARG A 153 10.19 -4.57 7.66
N ILE A 154 9.83 -5.15 8.80
CA ILE A 154 8.76 -4.65 9.67
C ILE A 154 9.07 -3.21 10.11
N LYS A 155 10.30 -2.97 10.57
CA LYS A 155 10.80 -1.64 10.90
C LYS A 155 10.72 -0.66 9.72
N GLN A 156 11.14 -1.08 8.52
CA GLN A 156 11.04 -0.23 7.33
C GLN A 156 9.60 0.09 6.93
N PHE A 157 8.67 -0.86 7.13
CA PHE A 157 7.24 -0.61 6.93
C PHE A 157 6.71 0.45 7.89
N ALA A 158 7.11 0.38 9.17
CA ALA A 158 6.80 1.42 10.17
C ALA A 158 7.30 2.80 9.74
N LEU A 159 8.55 2.89 9.27
CA LEU A 159 9.12 4.14 8.77
C LEU A 159 8.41 4.67 7.54
N TRP A 160 8.06 3.81 6.57
CA TRP A 160 7.31 4.23 5.39
C TRP A 160 5.93 4.78 5.75
N TYR A 161 5.20 4.06 6.60
CA TYR A 161 3.87 4.47 7.05
C TYR A 161 3.94 5.82 7.79
N LEU A 162 4.85 5.94 8.76
CA LEU A 162 5.05 7.17 9.53
C LEU A 162 5.46 8.34 8.62
N ALA A 163 6.31 8.11 7.62
CA ALA A 163 6.69 9.15 6.67
C ALA A 163 5.49 9.66 5.87
N LEU A 164 4.64 8.75 5.38
CA LEU A 164 3.45 9.11 4.61
C LEU A 164 2.43 9.86 5.49
N GLU A 165 2.21 9.37 6.70
CA GLU A 165 1.35 9.98 7.72
C GLU A 165 1.83 11.38 8.10
N SER A 166 3.10 11.53 8.48
CA SER A 166 3.69 12.83 8.86
C SER A 166 3.64 13.83 7.71
N ASN A 167 3.72 13.36 6.47
CA ASN A 167 3.75 14.22 5.29
C ASN A 167 2.36 14.75 4.90
N LEU A 168 1.32 13.92 5.07
CA LEU A 168 -0.05 14.22 4.66
C LEU A 168 -0.93 14.75 5.80
N GLY A 169 -0.67 14.35 7.05
CA GLY A 169 -1.48 14.70 8.21
C GLY A 169 -2.97 14.44 7.97
N ASP A 170 -3.81 15.43 8.25
CA ASP A 170 -5.25 15.37 8.06
C ASP A 170 -5.71 15.24 6.60
N SER A 171 -4.79 15.35 5.63
CA SER A 171 -5.10 15.07 4.22
C SER A 171 -5.17 13.57 3.92
N TRP A 172 -4.78 12.69 4.85
CA TRP A 172 -5.04 11.25 4.75
C TRP A 172 -6.34 10.89 5.47
N ILE A 173 -7.43 10.98 4.72
CA ILE A 173 -8.79 10.79 5.20
C ILE A 173 -9.05 9.29 5.44
N HIS A 174 -9.59 8.95 6.61
CA HIS A 174 -9.82 7.55 7.04
C HIS A 174 -8.56 6.67 6.97
N LYS A 175 -7.39 7.25 7.28
CA LYS A 175 -6.13 6.53 7.42
C LYS A 175 -6.32 5.25 8.27
N PRO A 176 -6.00 4.06 7.74
CA PRO A 176 -6.12 2.80 8.48
C PRO A 176 -5.08 2.73 9.60
N SER A 177 -5.27 1.82 10.57
CA SER A 177 -4.17 1.53 11.50
C SER A 177 -3.00 0.89 10.73
N ILE A 178 -1.78 1.05 11.24
CA ILE A 178 -0.60 0.47 10.59
C ILE A 178 -0.68 -1.07 10.52
N THR A 179 -1.26 -1.71 11.54
CA THR A 179 -1.42 -3.17 11.59
C THR A 179 -2.45 -3.69 10.60
N ASP A 180 -3.54 -2.93 10.38
CA ASP A 180 -4.56 -3.29 9.37
C ASP A 180 -3.99 -3.14 7.95
N LEU A 181 -3.18 -2.10 7.73
CA LEU A 181 -2.53 -1.86 6.45
C LEU A 181 -1.44 -2.91 6.12
N PHE A 182 -0.76 -3.44 7.14
CA PHE A 182 0.28 -4.45 6.96
C PHE A 182 -0.28 -5.80 6.51
N CYS A 183 -1.40 -6.21 7.09
CA CYS A 183 -2.10 -7.44 6.72
C CYS A 183 -3.54 -7.42 7.27
N GLU A 184 -4.52 -7.45 6.37
CA GLU A 184 -5.93 -7.39 6.75
C GLU A 184 -6.35 -8.68 7.47
N ALA A 185 -7.37 -8.60 8.32
CA ALA A 185 -7.84 -9.75 9.11
C ALA A 185 -8.28 -10.98 8.28
N GLN A 186 -8.63 -10.76 7.00
CA GLN A 186 -9.11 -11.77 6.06
C GLN A 186 -8.01 -12.39 5.17
N GLU A 187 -6.85 -11.76 5.05
CA GLU A 187 -5.72 -12.32 4.28
C GLU A 187 -5.18 -13.64 4.85
N PRO A 188 -5.15 -13.87 6.17
CA PRO A 188 -4.65 -15.11 6.73
C PRO A 188 -5.55 -16.31 6.50
N GLU A 189 -6.87 -16.08 6.40
CA GLU A 189 -7.85 -17.10 6.03
C GLU A 189 -7.66 -17.57 4.59
N ASN A 190 -7.12 -16.69 3.72
CA ASN A 190 -6.80 -17.00 2.32
C ASN A 190 -5.40 -17.59 2.13
N GLY A 191 -4.76 -17.99 3.25
CA GLY A 191 -3.37 -18.39 3.32
C GLY A 191 -2.48 -17.17 3.18
N LEU A 192 -1.90 -16.69 4.30
CA LEU A 192 -0.81 -15.71 4.24
C LEU A 192 0.16 -16.18 3.18
N ARG A 193 0.42 -15.36 2.16
CA ARG A 193 1.38 -15.67 1.09
C ARG A 193 2.69 -14.90 1.31
N PRO A 194 3.44 -15.17 2.38
CA PRO A 194 4.80 -14.66 2.46
C PRO A 194 5.58 -15.40 1.39
N TYR A 195 6.02 -14.70 0.35
CA TYR A 195 6.85 -15.27 -0.71
C TYR A 195 8.02 -16.07 -0.10
N ARG A 196 7.89 -17.40 -0.04
CA ARG A 196 8.94 -18.34 0.38
C ARG A 196 9.05 -19.47 -0.62
N LEU A 197 10.29 -19.72 -1.03
CA LEU A 197 10.72 -20.68 -2.06
C LEU A 197 10.43 -22.17 -1.73
N GLN A 198 9.75 -22.47 -0.62
CA GLN A 198 9.49 -23.84 -0.15
C GLN A 198 8.05 -24.34 -0.39
N THR A 199 7.11 -23.49 -0.83
CA THR A 199 5.69 -23.87 -1.01
C THR A 199 5.37 -24.30 -2.45
N ARG A 200 6.27 -25.05 -3.09
CA ARG A 200 6.20 -25.41 -4.53
C ARG A 200 4.97 -26.25 -4.93
N TYR A 201 4.20 -26.76 -3.97
CA TYR A 201 3.01 -27.59 -4.19
C TYR A 201 1.77 -27.08 -3.46
N TRP A 202 1.80 -25.84 -2.97
CA TRP A 202 0.68 -25.25 -2.24
C TRP A 202 -0.51 -25.04 -3.16
N LYS A 203 -1.67 -25.57 -2.75
CA LYS A 203 -2.96 -25.38 -3.42
C LYS A 203 -3.80 -24.37 -2.62
N PRO A 204 -4.80 -23.72 -3.23
CA PRO A 204 -5.67 -22.77 -2.52
C PRO A 204 -6.37 -23.32 -1.26
N ASP A 205 -6.50 -24.65 -1.15
CA ASP A 205 -7.07 -25.40 -0.03
C ASP A 205 -6.00 -25.94 0.95
N ASP A 206 -4.73 -25.58 0.80
CA ASP A 206 -3.63 -26.10 1.60
C ASP A 206 -3.46 -25.31 2.92
N VAL A 207 -3.79 -25.96 4.03
CA VAL A 207 -3.65 -25.42 5.40
C VAL A 207 -2.24 -25.59 5.99
N TYR A 208 -1.26 -25.99 5.16
CA TYR A 208 0.12 -26.22 5.60
C TYR A 208 0.72 -25.01 6.31
N LYS A 209 1.14 -25.20 7.57
CA LYS A 209 1.73 -24.20 8.46
C LYS A 209 0.85 -22.97 8.70
N GLN A 210 -0.47 -23.09 8.55
CA GLN A 210 -1.40 -21.98 8.78
C GLN A 210 -1.27 -21.40 10.20
N GLU A 211 -1.25 -22.24 11.24
CA GLU A 211 -1.08 -21.79 12.64
C GLU A 211 0.26 -21.10 12.89
N GLU A 212 1.35 -21.62 12.32
CA GLU A 212 2.68 -20.96 12.40
C GLU A 212 2.65 -19.60 11.71
N ALA A 213 2.00 -19.51 10.54
CA ALA A 213 1.87 -18.26 9.80
C ALA A 213 1.01 -17.24 10.56
N MET A 214 -0.10 -17.67 11.17
CA MET A 214 -0.92 -16.85 12.06
C MET A 214 -0.11 -16.32 13.24
N THR A 215 0.67 -17.18 13.89
CA THR A 215 1.52 -16.78 15.03
C THR A 215 2.56 -15.75 14.59
N TRP A 216 3.26 -16.00 13.48
CA TRP A 216 4.21 -15.03 12.91
C TRP A 216 3.56 -13.72 12.53
N LEU A 217 2.32 -13.75 12.06
CA LEU A 217 1.59 -12.53 11.74
C LEU A 217 1.29 -11.71 12.99
N GLU A 218 0.73 -12.32 14.03
CA GLU A 218 0.40 -11.63 15.28
C GLU A 218 1.66 -11.06 15.93
N ASP A 219 2.75 -11.84 15.97
CA ASP A 219 4.05 -11.36 16.44
C ASP A 219 4.57 -10.20 15.58
N SER A 220 4.39 -10.27 14.26
CA SER A 220 4.81 -9.20 13.34
C SER A 220 3.97 -7.94 13.52
N LYS A 221 2.66 -8.05 13.71
CA LYS A 221 1.76 -6.93 13.98
C LYS A 221 2.12 -6.23 15.28
N LYS A 222 2.42 -7.01 16.33
CA LYS A 222 2.89 -6.46 17.60
C LYS A 222 4.21 -5.70 17.42
N LYS A 223 5.22 -6.33 16.80
CA LYS A 223 6.51 -5.67 16.51
C LYS A 223 6.33 -4.41 15.67
N LEU A 224 5.43 -4.46 14.69
CA LEU A 224 5.15 -3.34 13.81
C LEU A 224 4.59 -2.16 14.60
N GLN A 225 3.63 -2.42 15.48
CA GLN A 225 3.05 -1.42 16.36
C GLN A 225 4.11 -0.83 17.29
N ASP A 226 4.93 -1.69 17.91
CA ASP A 226 6.02 -1.25 18.79
C ASP A 226 7.03 -0.34 18.05
N TYR A 227 7.43 -0.68 16.82
CA TYR A 227 8.31 0.18 16.02
C TYR A 227 7.65 1.49 15.63
N TYR A 228 6.39 1.44 15.20
CA TYR A 228 5.66 2.65 14.84
C TYR A 228 5.56 3.60 16.04
N ASP A 229 5.19 3.10 17.22
CA ASP A 229 5.08 3.90 18.43
C ASP A 229 6.44 4.46 18.86
N PHE A 230 7.51 3.66 18.77
CA PHE A 230 8.89 4.09 19.03
C PHE A 230 9.32 5.25 18.11
N PHE A 231 9.07 5.16 16.81
CA PHE A 231 9.44 6.22 15.87
C PHE A 231 8.53 7.44 15.94
N ALA A 232 7.23 7.26 16.23
CA ALA A 232 6.25 8.33 16.30
C ALA A 232 6.42 9.22 17.55
N HIS A 233 6.82 8.63 18.69
CA HIS A 233 6.95 9.35 19.96
C HIS A 233 8.39 9.74 20.32
N GLY A 234 9.33 9.46 19.42
CA GLY A 234 10.75 9.75 19.57
C GLY A 234 11.51 8.62 20.26
N ALA A 235 12.69 8.33 19.72
CA ALA A 235 13.75 7.58 20.39
C ALA A 235 14.42 8.43 21.48
#